data_AF-A0A8T2IXQ9-F1
#
_entry.id   AF-A0A8T2IXQ9-F1
#
_cell.length_a   1.000
_cell.length_b   1.000
_cell.length_c   1.000
_cell.angle_alpha   90.00
_cell.angle_beta   90.00
_cell.angle_gamma   90.00
#
_symmetry.space_group_name_H-M   'P 1'
#
loop_
_entity.id
_entity.type
_entity.pdbx_description
1 polymer ?
#
loop_
_entity_poly.entity_id
_entity_poly.type
_entity_poly.pdbx_seq_one_letter_code
_entity_poly.pdbx_strand_id
1 'polypeptide(L)'
;MFPLVKELRFAVPWGHLAAKAWGNCDGLPVLCLHGWLDNANSFDRLVPLLPKDHHYVALEFSGHGLSSHLPQGVRYQHIDYVTDVHRVVTGKQNLIFNADNIH
;
A
#
# COMPACT_ATOMS: atom_id res chain seq x y z
N MET A 1 -14.77 8.74 -16.36
CA MET A 1 -13.95 7.52 -16.38
C MET A 1 -13.29 7.40 -15.00
N PHE A 2 -13.54 6.32 -14.24
CA PHE A 2 -12.87 6.13 -12.95
C PHE A 2 -11.36 6.08 -13.17
N PRO A 3 -10.53 6.71 -12.31
CA PRO A 3 -9.09 6.60 -12.47
C PRO A 3 -8.69 5.13 -12.36
N LEU A 4 -7.82 4.69 -13.28
CA LEU A 4 -7.24 3.35 -13.29
C LEU A 4 -6.62 3.07 -11.90
N VAL A 5 -7.08 2.00 -11.25
CA VAL A 5 -6.46 1.51 -10.02
C VAL A 5 -5.16 0.82 -10.37
N LYS A 6 -4.08 1.18 -9.68
CA LYS A 6 -2.76 0.54 -9.86
C LYS A 6 -2.38 -0.20 -8.59
N GLU A 7 -1.86 -1.40 -8.75
CA GLU A 7 -1.24 -2.16 -7.66
C GLU A 7 0.25 -1.79 -7.58
N LEU A 8 0.74 -1.47 -6.39
CA LEU A 8 2.12 -1.11 -6.09
C LEU A 8 2.73 -2.13 -5.14
N ARG A 9 4.06 -2.33 -5.24
CA ARG A 9 4.83 -3.15 -4.31
C ARG A 9 6.11 -2.44 -3.91
N PHE A 10 6.38 -2.43 -2.60
CA PHE A 10 7.57 -1.83 -2.00
C PHE A 10 8.42 -2.94 -1.38
N ALA A 11 9.67 -3.07 -1.82
CA ALA A 11 10.58 -4.07 -1.27
C ALA A 11 10.93 -3.75 0.19
N VAL A 12 10.86 -4.75 1.06
CA VAL A 12 11.26 -4.68 2.48
C VAL A 12 12.06 -5.93 2.86
N PRO A 13 12.85 -5.92 3.95
CA PRO A 13 13.72 -7.05 4.28
C PRO A 13 13.02 -8.40 4.46
N TRP A 14 11.72 -8.41 4.78
CA TRP A 14 10.90 -9.62 4.95
C TRP A 14 10.02 -9.93 3.72
N GLY A 15 10.25 -9.28 2.59
CA GLY A 15 9.52 -9.51 1.34
C GLY A 15 9.09 -8.19 0.70
N HIS A 16 7.79 -7.92 0.69
CA HIS A 16 7.25 -6.68 0.15
C HIS A 16 6.02 -6.21 0.92
N LEU A 17 5.78 -4.91 0.86
CA LEU A 17 4.51 -4.28 1.22
C LEU A 17 3.73 -3.98 -0.07
N ALA A 18 2.47 -4.36 -0.11
CA ALA A 18 1.55 -4.06 -1.20
C ALA A 18 0.78 -2.76 -0.93
N ALA A 19 0.33 -2.11 -2.00
CA ALA A 19 -0.58 -0.97 -1.90
C ALA A 19 -1.44 -0.83 -3.16
N LYS A 20 -2.61 -0.23 -3.01
CA LYS A 20 -3.45 0.21 -4.13
C LYS A 20 -3.31 1.71 -4.34
N ALA A 21 -3.25 2.17 -5.58
CA ALA A 21 -3.11 3.58 -5.91
C ALA A 21 -4.18 4.06 -6.88
N TRP A 22 -4.62 5.31 -6.67
CA TRP A 22 -5.62 6.00 -7.48
C TRP A 22 -5.19 7.44 -7.77
N GLY A 23 -5.78 8.02 -8.81
CA GLY A 23 -5.64 9.45 -9.11
C GLY A 23 -4.38 9.79 -9.89
N ASN A 24 -4.06 11.08 -9.93
CA ASN A 24 -2.93 11.62 -10.68
C ASN A 24 -1.63 11.40 -9.89
N CYS A 25 -0.60 10.79 -10.48
CA CYS A 25 0.71 10.60 -9.82
C CYS A 25 1.44 11.91 -9.50
N ASP A 26 1.10 12.99 -10.21
CA ASP A 26 1.62 14.34 -9.95
C ASP A 26 0.71 15.16 -9.00
N GLY A 27 -0.37 14.55 -8.50
CA GLY A 27 -1.30 15.18 -7.57
C GLY A 27 -0.78 15.20 -6.12
N LEU A 28 -1.52 15.85 -5.22
CA LEU A 28 -1.17 15.88 -3.80
C LEU A 28 -1.13 14.44 -3.22
N PRO A 29 0.01 13.97 -2.67
CA PRO A 29 0.11 12.60 -2.17
C PRO A 29 -0.68 12.42 -0.87
N VAL A 30 -1.46 11.34 -0.80
CA VAL A 30 -2.23 10.94 0.38
C VAL A 30 -1.99 9.46 0.64
N LEU A 31 -1.42 9.16 1.80
CA LEU A 31 -1.28 7.78 2.28
C LEU A 31 -2.52 7.39 3.09
N CYS A 32 -3.20 6.33 2.66
CA CYS A 32 -4.37 5.77 3.32
C CYS A 32 -3.96 4.53 4.12
N LEU A 33 -4.34 4.47 5.41
CA LEU A 33 -3.99 3.38 6.32
C LEU A 33 -5.28 2.69 6.82
N HIS A 34 -5.40 1.39 6.62
CA HIS A 34 -6.59 0.62 6.99
C HIS A 34 -6.62 0.27 8.48
N GLY A 35 -7.78 -0.21 8.95
CA GLY A 35 -7.97 -0.69 10.31
C GLY A 35 -7.37 -2.08 10.56
N TRP A 36 -7.48 -2.55 11.80
CA TRP A 36 -7.02 -3.89 12.15
C TRP A 36 -7.83 -4.98 11.42
N LEU A 37 -7.14 -5.99 10.86
CA LEU A 37 -7.72 -7.08 10.05
C LEU A 37 -8.37 -6.66 8.71
N ASP A 38 -8.26 -5.38 8.34
CA ASP A 38 -8.66 -4.88 7.02
C ASP A 38 -7.52 -4.97 5.98
N ASN A 39 -7.73 -4.39 4.80
CA ASN A 39 -6.73 -4.25 3.75
C ASN A 39 -7.03 -3.02 2.86
N ALA A 40 -6.31 -2.84 1.75
CA ALA A 40 -6.47 -1.65 0.89
C ALA A 40 -7.88 -1.51 0.28
N ASN A 41 -8.66 -2.59 0.18
CA ASN A 41 -10.01 -2.54 -0.36
C ASN A 41 -11.00 -1.76 0.53
N SER A 42 -10.66 -1.47 1.79
CA SER A 42 -11.46 -0.57 2.64
C SER A 42 -11.64 0.82 2.02
N PHE A 43 -10.77 1.21 1.07
CA PHE A 43 -10.78 2.52 0.41
C PHE A 43 -11.47 2.52 -0.96
N ASP A 44 -11.85 1.36 -1.51
CA ASP A 44 -12.39 1.23 -2.88
C ASP A 44 -13.63 2.08 -3.13
N ARG A 45 -14.47 2.25 -2.10
CA ARG A 45 -15.69 3.07 -2.20
C ARG A 45 -15.46 4.53 -1.82
N LEU A 46 -14.48 4.80 -0.95
CA LEU A 46 -14.22 6.13 -0.44
C LEU A 46 -13.44 6.98 -1.45
N VAL A 47 -12.32 6.46 -1.97
CA VAL A 47 -11.42 7.21 -2.85
C VAL A 47 -12.11 7.75 -4.12
N PRO A 48 -13.05 7.01 -4.77
CA PRO A 48 -13.84 7.57 -5.86
C PRO A 48 -14.72 8.76 -5.51
N LEU A 49 -14.92 9.09 -4.24
CA LEU A 49 -15.70 10.26 -3.78
C LEU A 49 -14.82 11.44 -3.34
N LEU A 50 -13.51 11.23 -3.17
CA LEU A 50 -12.57 12.25 -2.74
C LEU A 50 -12.07 13.14 -3.91
N PRO A 51 -11.42 14.29 -3.63
CA PRO A 51 -10.86 15.19 -4.65
C PRO A 51 -9.96 14.48 -5.66
N LYS A 52 -10.03 14.88 -6.94
CA LYS A 52 -9.41 14.18 -8.08
C LYS A 52 -7.99 14.63 -8.44
N ASP A 53 -7.55 15.73 -7.84
CA ASP A 53 -6.22 16.33 -7.95
C ASP A 53 -5.20 15.73 -6.95
N HIS A 54 -5.54 14.59 -6.34
CA HIS A 54 -4.72 13.89 -5.36
C HIS A 54 -4.22 12.55 -5.89
N HIS A 55 -3.08 12.10 -5.37
CA HIS A 55 -2.55 10.76 -5.53
C HIS A 55 -2.80 9.95 -4.25
N TYR A 56 -3.80 9.07 -4.26
CA TYR A 56 -4.09 8.23 -3.10
C TYR A 56 -3.31 6.92 -3.20
N VAL A 57 -2.64 6.53 -2.11
CA VAL A 57 -1.96 5.25 -1.97
C VAL A 57 -2.45 4.58 -0.70
N ALA A 58 -3.20 3.49 -0.80
CA ALA A 58 -3.64 2.68 0.33
C ALA A 58 -2.64 1.55 0.58
N LEU A 59 -1.87 1.70 1.65
CA LEU A 59 -0.87 0.72 2.09
C LEU A 59 -1.56 -0.45 2.77
N GLU A 60 -1.09 -1.66 2.47
CA GLU A 60 -1.42 -2.86 3.23
C GLU A 60 -0.30 -3.14 4.23
N PHE A 61 -0.63 -3.19 5.52
CA PHE A 61 0.36 -3.49 6.55
C PHE A 61 0.93 -4.90 6.41
N SER A 62 2.13 -5.12 6.96
CA SER A 62 2.71 -6.46 7.04
C SER A 62 1.68 -7.48 7.54
N GLY A 63 1.57 -8.60 6.83
CA GLY A 63 0.61 -9.67 7.09
C GLY A 63 -0.86 -9.37 6.82
N HIS A 64 -1.19 -8.26 6.15
CA HIS A 64 -2.54 -7.94 5.69
C HIS A 64 -2.59 -7.87 4.16
N GLY A 65 -3.76 -8.16 3.60
CA GLY A 65 -3.98 -8.14 2.15
C GLY A 65 -2.96 -9.00 1.39
N LEU A 66 -2.25 -8.36 0.47
CA LEU A 66 -1.19 -8.94 -0.36
C LEU A 66 0.21 -8.60 0.14
N SER A 67 0.36 -7.92 1.28
CA SER A 67 1.66 -7.68 1.91
C SER A 67 2.25 -8.97 2.49
N SER A 68 3.57 -9.09 2.42
CA SER A 68 4.29 -10.21 3.02
C SER A 68 4.07 -10.24 4.53
N HIS A 69 3.90 -11.44 5.08
CA HIS A 69 3.93 -11.63 6.52
C HIS A 69 5.33 -11.38 7.07
N LEU A 70 5.42 -10.93 8.32
CA LEU A 70 6.66 -10.97 9.08
C LEU A 70 7.17 -12.43 9.18
N PRO A 71 8.50 -12.63 9.31
CA PRO A 71 9.07 -13.97 9.42
C PRO A 71 8.46 -14.78 10.56
N GLN A 72 8.46 -16.11 10.40
CA GLN A 72 7.94 -17.02 11.42
C GLN A 72 8.62 -16.77 12.78
N GLY A 73 7.82 -16.71 13.84
CA GLY A 73 8.30 -16.47 15.21
C GLY A 73 8.39 -15.00 15.60
N VAL A 74 8.25 -14.06 14.65
CA VAL A 74 8.13 -12.63 14.94
C VAL A 74 6.71 -12.31 15.38
N ARG A 75 6.56 -11.52 16.44
CA ARG A 75 5.25 -11.05 16.91
C ARG A 75 4.93 -9.71 16.26
N TYR A 76 3.68 -9.54 15.83
CA TYR A 76 3.18 -8.24 15.41
C TYR A 76 3.00 -7.32 16.62
N GLN A 77 3.57 -6.14 16.54
CA GLN A 77 3.40 -5.03 17.45
C GLN A 77 2.89 -3.83 16.65
N HIS A 78 2.12 -2.96 17.28
CA HIS A 78 1.62 -1.74 16.62
C HIS A 78 2.74 -0.87 16.04
N ILE A 79 3.94 -0.90 16.67
CA ILE A 79 5.10 -0.15 16.20
C ILE A 79 5.66 -0.69 14.86
N ASP A 80 5.39 -1.94 14.52
CA ASP A 80 5.82 -2.52 13.24
C ASP A 80 5.08 -1.84 12.08
N TYR A 81 3.82 -1.48 12.26
CA TYR A 81 3.05 -0.72 11.27
C TYR A 81 3.60 0.70 11.04
N VAL A 82 4.16 1.33 12.08
CA VAL A 82 4.88 2.61 11.91
C VAL A 82 6.15 2.42 11.09
N THR A 83 6.83 1.29 11.26
CA THR A 83 7.99 0.93 10.45
C THR A 83 7.61 0.70 8.99
N ASP A 84 6.47 0.05 8.73
CA ASP A 84 5.91 -0.11 7.37
C ASP A 84 5.69 1.25 6.70
N VAL A 85 4.99 2.17 7.39
CA VAL A 85 4.73 3.53 6.91
C VAL A 85 6.03 4.27 6.64
N HIS A 86 6.97 4.24 7.59
CA HIS A 86 8.26 4.90 7.44
C HIS A 86 9.00 4.36 6.21
N ARG A 87 9.08 3.03 6.02
CA ARG A 87 9.74 2.41 4.87
C ARG A 87 9.12 2.82 3.54
N VAL A 88 7.79 2.93 3.47
CA VAL A 88 7.06 3.33 2.26
C VAL A 88 7.29 4.81 1.95
N VAL A 89 7.24 5.69 2.96
CA VAL A 89 7.36 7.14 2.78
C VAL A 89 8.81 7.58 2.55
N THR A 90 9.78 6.95 3.20
CA THR A 90 11.21 7.31 3.06
C THR A 90 11.95 6.48 2.02
N GLY A 91 11.36 5.36 1.59
CA GLY A 91 11.97 4.47 0.62
C GLY A 91 12.17 5.19 -0.71
N LYS A 92 13.41 5.21 -1.22
CA LYS A 92 13.62 5.50 -2.65
C LYS A 92 12.86 4.44 -3.42
N GLN A 93 11.93 4.85 -4.28
CA GLN A 93 11.09 3.98 -5.11
C GLN A 93 11.93 2.98 -5.90
N ASN A 94 12.19 1.81 -5.33
CA ASN A 94 12.45 0.60 -6.09
C ASN A 94 11.08 -0.03 -6.34
N LEU A 95 10.26 0.65 -7.14
CA LEU A 95 8.99 0.10 -7.61
C LEU A 95 9.35 -1.13 -8.44
N ILE A 96 9.15 -2.32 -7.87
CA ILE A 96 9.18 -3.55 -8.65
C ILE A 96 7.86 -3.56 -9.42
N PHE A 97 7.85 -2.94 -10.59
CA PHE A 97 6.80 -3.15 -11.57
C PHE A 97 6.94 -4.58 -12.11
N ASN A 98 6.46 -5.58 -11.38
CA ASN A 98 6.17 -6.87 -11.99
C ASN A 98 4.75 -6.81 -12.54
N ALA A 99 4.63 -6.24 -13.73
CA ALA A 99 3.54 -6.54 -14.63
C ALA A 99 3.84 -7.87 -15.31
N ASP A 100 3.96 -8.97 -14.57
CA ASP A 100 4.06 -10.32 -15.13
C ASP A 100 3.66 -11.38 -14.08
N ASN A 101 2.71 -12.23 -14.47
CA ASN A 101 2.27 -13.49 -13.85
C ASN A 101 1.23 -13.43 -12.71
N ILE A 102 -0.03 -13.23 -13.11
CA ILE A 102 -1.16 -13.97 -12.54
C ILE A 102 -1.40 -15.17 -13.47
N HIS A 103 -0.97 -16.35 -13.04
CA HIS A 103 -1.49 -17.64 -13.49
C HIS A 103 -2.03 -18.38 -12.26
#